data_AF-A0ABD3BZD9-F1
#
_entry.id   AF-A0ABD3BZD9-F1
#
_cell.length_a   1.000
_cell.length_b   1.000
_cell.length_c   1.000
_cell.angle_alpha   90.00
_cell.angle_beta   90.00
_cell.angle_gamma   90.00
#
_symmetry.space_group_name_H-M   'P 1'
#
loop_
_entity.id
_entity.type
_entity.pdbx_description
1 polymer ?
#
loop_
_entity_poly.entity_id
_entity_poly.type
_entity_poly.pdbx_seq_one_letter_code
_entity_poly.pdbx_strand_id
1 'polypeptide(L)'
;MSSKVEPFLKMHKEELVVDGFMNLEREHKEKFPAWFKNHIIGLYTADPSGVNESLYSLACAPNRCVKKFSGCIVNGVRFLTKERDSRRKTQNSGIVVDGNHGDDMISFYGVLDDIIQIDYVKDRHVILFKCDWFDLGRKLTRIKKEGIISVRVDGKWYEEDSYILADQARQVFYINDPKLGHNWRVVIPVSHRHVYDVSEMINEEIDDDDLFVENGVYQENDTNDALDVNLDEIESLRRNDLDPEDIDATLFQGVHRMGNVANIDDVEDLDETMVDYYSSGEGSHESHNSDYDIDSDAS
;
A
#
# COMPACT_ATOMS: atom_id res chain seq x y z
N MET A 1 8.64 -18.00 9.08
CA MET A 1 10.05 -17.61 9.36
C MET A 1 10.91 -18.19 8.25
N SER A 2 11.91 -17.45 7.77
CA SER A 2 12.82 -17.93 6.71
C SER A 2 13.55 -19.18 7.18
N SER A 3 13.50 -20.25 6.37
CA SER A 3 14.20 -21.52 6.59
C SER A 3 15.72 -21.32 6.84
N LYS A 4 16.29 -20.24 6.31
CA LYS A 4 17.71 -19.91 6.40
C LYS A 4 18.16 -19.42 7.79
N VAL A 5 17.27 -18.82 8.59
CA VAL A 5 17.63 -18.26 9.92
C VAL A 5 17.41 -19.28 11.05
N GLU A 6 16.50 -20.24 10.85
CA GLU A 6 16.15 -21.27 11.84
C GLU A 6 17.35 -22.05 12.42
N PRO A 7 18.37 -22.45 11.63
CA PRO A 7 19.54 -23.14 12.17
C PRO A 7 20.29 -22.31 13.22
N PHE A 8 20.37 -20.99 13.02
CA PHE A 8 21.07 -20.07 13.91
C PHE A 8 20.27 -19.80 15.18
N LEU A 9 18.94 -19.75 15.09
CA LEU A 9 18.08 -19.67 16.27
C LEU A 9 18.30 -20.89 17.17
N LYS A 10 18.33 -22.08 16.59
CA LYS A 10 18.59 -23.33 17.32
C LYS A 10 20.00 -23.34 17.93
N MET A 11 21.02 -23.00 17.16
CA MET A 11 22.41 -22.97 17.62
C MET A 11 22.59 -22.05 18.84
N HIS A 12 22.06 -20.83 18.79
CA HIS A 12 22.17 -19.90 19.92
C HIS A 12 21.43 -20.41 21.17
N LYS A 13 20.27 -21.06 21.01
CA LYS A 13 19.57 -21.69 22.15
C LYS A 13 20.41 -22.80 22.78
N GLU A 14 21.06 -23.64 21.98
CA GLU A 14 21.95 -24.70 22.46
C GLU A 14 23.17 -24.13 23.21
N GLU A 15 23.78 -23.07 22.71
CA GLU A 15 24.87 -22.37 23.41
C GLU A 15 24.44 -21.82 24.78
N LEU A 16 23.27 -21.18 24.86
CA LEU A 16 22.75 -20.66 26.13
C LEU A 16 22.44 -21.77 27.15
N VAL A 17 22.06 -22.96 26.69
CA VAL A 17 21.88 -24.15 27.55
C VAL A 17 23.22 -24.59 28.13
N VAL A 18 24.27 -24.64 27.30
CA VAL A 18 25.62 -25.01 27.73
C VAL A 18 26.19 -24.00 28.72
N ASP A 19 25.94 -22.71 28.51
CA ASP A 19 26.38 -21.62 29.39
C ASP A 19 25.60 -21.55 30.71
N GLY A 20 24.55 -22.36 30.87
CA GLY A 20 23.81 -22.49 32.13
C GLY A 20 22.85 -21.33 32.43
N PHE A 21 22.33 -20.64 31.40
CA PHE A 21 21.34 -19.58 31.59
C PHE A 21 20.00 -20.15 32.07
N MET A 22 19.47 -19.61 33.17
CA MET A 22 18.22 -20.09 33.79
C MET A 22 16.96 -19.70 33.01
N ASN A 23 16.95 -18.55 32.32
CA ASN A 23 15.81 -18.08 31.53
C ASN A 23 16.19 -17.98 30.05
N LEU A 24 16.26 -19.14 29.40
CA LEU A 24 16.73 -19.27 28.02
C LEU A 24 15.95 -18.38 27.04
N GLU A 25 14.63 -18.27 27.17
CA GLU A 25 13.83 -17.49 26.22
C GLU A 25 14.11 -15.98 26.31
N ARG A 26 14.22 -15.44 27.52
CA ARG A 26 14.58 -14.03 27.69
C ARG A 26 15.99 -13.75 27.18
N GLU A 27 16.96 -14.56 27.60
CA GLU A 27 18.36 -14.38 27.23
C GLU A 27 18.54 -14.55 25.71
N HIS A 28 17.84 -15.51 25.11
CA HIS A 28 17.83 -15.71 23.67
C HIS A 28 17.31 -14.47 22.96
N LYS A 29 16.14 -13.95 23.35
CA LYS A 29 15.55 -12.75 22.73
C LYS A 29 16.48 -11.53 22.83
N GLU A 30 17.13 -11.33 23.97
CA GLU A 30 18.00 -10.17 24.21
C GLU A 30 19.35 -10.27 23.51
N LYS A 31 19.98 -11.46 23.52
CA LYS A 31 21.36 -11.64 23.03
C LYS A 31 21.46 -12.09 21.58
N PHE A 32 20.41 -12.73 21.05
CA PHE A 32 20.44 -13.30 19.71
C PHE A 32 20.82 -12.28 18.63
N PRO A 33 20.30 -11.04 18.59
CA PRO A 33 20.67 -10.10 17.52
C PRO A 33 22.18 -9.80 17.47
N ALA A 34 22.79 -9.59 18.65
CA ALA A 34 24.22 -9.33 18.73
C ALA A 34 25.06 -10.57 18.43
N TRP A 35 24.64 -11.74 18.97
CA TRP A 35 25.27 -13.02 18.69
C TRP A 35 25.23 -13.36 17.20
N PHE A 36 24.05 -13.26 16.58
CA PHE A 36 23.81 -13.56 15.17
C PHE A 36 24.66 -12.67 14.27
N LYS A 37 24.69 -11.36 14.55
CA LYS A 37 25.56 -10.42 13.85
C LYS A 37 27.03 -10.85 13.88
N ASN A 38 27.55 -11.14 15.08
CA ASN A 38 28.96 -11.52 15.25
C ASN A 38 29.26 -12.86 14.58
N HIS A 39 28.35 -13.83 14.70
CA HIS A 39 28.50 -15.16 14.11
C HIS A 39 28.56 -15.08 12.57
N ILE A 40 27.60 -14.41 11.95
CA ILE A 40 27.53 -14.28 10.48
C ILE A 40 28.71 -13.45 9.94
N ILE A 41 29.10 -12.37 10.61
CA ILE A 41 30.29 -11.58 10.21
C ILE A 41 31.56 -12.43 10.34
N GLY A 42 31.68 -13.26 11.37
CA GLY A 42 32.80 -14.18 11.54
C GLY A 42 32.90 -15.19 10.39
N LEU A 43 31.78 -15.83 10.03
CA LEU A 43 31.71 -16.73 8.88
C LEU A 43 32.07 -16.02 7.57
N TYR A 44 31.50 -14.84 7.34
CA TYR A 44 31.76 -14.04 6.14
C TYR A 44 33.23 -13.60 6.02
N THR A 45 33.89 -13.32 7.14
CA THR A 45 35.31 -12.94 7.15
C THR A 45 36.22 -14.14 6.84
N ALA A 46 35.83 -15.34 7.26
CA ALA A 46 36.59 -16.57 7.00
C ALA A 46 36.42 -17.05 5.56
N ASP A 47 35.19 -17.02 5.05
CA ASP A 47 34.85 -17.37 3.67
C ASP A 47 33.62 -16.55 3.21
N PRO A 48 33.83 -15.45 2.45
CA PRO A 48 32.73 -14.64 1.94
C PRO A 48 31.76 -15.41 1.05
N SER A 49 32.22 -16.47 0.36
CA SER A 49 31.39 -17.28 -0.53
C SER A 49 30.53 -18.30 0.21
N GLY A 50 30.87 -18.59 1.47
CA GLY A 50 30.14 -19.55 2.32
C GLY A 50 28.91 -18.96 3.02
N VAL A 51 28.64 -17.65 2.88
CA VAL A 51 27.53 -16.97 3.54
C VAL A 51 26.63 -16.32 2.50
N ASN A 52 25.34 -16.70 2.52
CA ASN A 52 24.32 -16.11 1.65
C ASN A 52 24.17 -14.60 1.91
N GLU A 53 24.02 -13.80 0.84
CA GLU A 53 23.98 -12.35 0.93
C GLU A 53 22.76 -11.83 1.71
N SER A 54 21.59 -12.50 1.60
CA SER A 54 20.40 -12.17 2.40
C SER A 54 20.69 -12.30 3.89
N LEU A 55 21.39 -13.36 4.28
CA LEU A 55 21.73 -13.65 5.67
C LEU A 55 22.74 -12.64 6.22
N TYR A 56 23.76 -12.31 5.43
CA TYR A 56 24.73 -11.27 5.76
C TYR A 56 24.06 -9.90 5.90
N SER A 57 23.16 -9.56 4.98
CA SER A 57 22.41 -8.31 4.99
C SER A 57 21.56 -8.16 6.24
N LEU A 58 20.81 -9.20 6.60
CA LEU A 58 20.03 -9.24 7.83
C LEU A 58 20.91 -9.09 9.09
N ALA A 59 22.07 -9.77 9.12
CA ALA A 59 23.02 -9.70 10.24
C ALA A 59 23.65 -8.31 10.43
N CYS A 60 23.78 -7.52 9.37
CA CYS A 60 24.30 -6.15 9.44
C CYS A 60 23.38 -5.18 10.19
N ALA A 61 22.12 -5.59 10.44
CA ALA A 61 21.01 -4.78 10.94
C ALA A 61 20.52 -3.74 9.92
N PRO A 62 19.26 -3.30 10.02
CA PRO A 62 18.72 -2.30 9.12
C PRO A 62 19.43 -0.94 9.27
N ASN A 63 19.31 -0.12 8.24
CA ASN A 63 19.68 1.28 8.29
C ASN A 63 18.87 2.00 9.39
N ARG A 64 19.52 2.95 10.07
CA ARG A 64 18.90 3.75 11.15
C ARG A 64 17.88 4.76 10.62
N CYS A 65 17.97 5.10 9.34
CA CYS A 65 17.00 5.94 8.67
C CYS A 65 15.97 5.05 7.96
N VAL A 66 14.71 5.47 8.02
CA VAL A 66 13.61 4.82 7.31
C VAL A 66 13.04 5.80 6.29
N LYS A 67 12.53 5.29 5.18
CA LYS A 67 11.76 6.08 4.20
C LYS A 67 10.27 5.91 4.51
N LYS A 68 9.50 6.96 4.27
CA LYS A 68 8.05 6.96 4.44
C LYS A 68 7.37 7.26 3.12
N PHE A 69 6.24 6.61 2.89
CA PHE A 69 5.46 6.74 1.67
C PHE A 69 3.99 6.99 1.97
N SER A 70 3.35 7.76 1.09
CA SER A 70 1.93 8.07 1.19
C SER A 70 1.05 7.03 0.48
N GLY A 71 1.65 6.21 -0.39
CA GLY A 71 1.04 5.07 -1.07
C GLY A 71 2.08 4.10 -1.64
N CYS A 72 1.68 2.85 -1.85
CA CYS A 72 2.48 1.85 -2.55
C CYS A 72 1.60 0.80 -3.23
N ILE A 73 2.16 0.05 -4.16
CA ILE A 73 1.54 -1.17 -4.69
C ILE A 73 2.14 -2.37 -3.94
N VAL A 74 1.39 -3.43 -3.67
CA VAL A 74 1.92 -4.67 -3.08
C VAL A 74 1.15 -5.81 -3.70
N ASN A 75 1.84 -6.76 -4.32
CA ASN A 75 1.20 -7.88 -5.05
C ASN A 75 0.11 -7.40 -6.03
N GLY A 76 0.38 -6.31 -6.77
CA GLY A 76 -0.55 -5.71 -7.73
C GLY A 76 -1.72 -4.92 -7.11
N VAL A 77 -1.75 -4.74 -5.79
CA VAL A 77 -2.80 -4.00 -5.07
C VAL A 77 -2.27 -2.66 -4.59
N ARG A 78 -2.96 -1.56 -4.92
CA ARG A 78 -2.61 -0.22 -4.43
C ARG A 78 -3.13 0.00 -3.02
N PHE A 79 -2.23 0.35 -2.10
CA PHE A 79 -2.52 0.77 -0.74
C PHE A 79 -2.17 2.25 -0.59
N LEU A 80 -3.04 3.00 0.09
CA LEU A 80 -2.82 4.42 0.41
C LEU A 80 -2.89 4.63 1.93
N THR A 81 -2.04 5.50 2.45
CA THR A 81 -2.19 6.00 3.82
C THR A 81 -3.54 6.69 4.00
N LYS A 82 -4.13 6.61 5.19
CA LYS A 82 -5.44 7.21 5.50
C LYS A 82 -5.48 8.71 5.20
N GLU A 83 -4.36 9.40 5.40
CA GLU A 83 -4.23 10.83 5.09
C GLU A 83 -4.38 11.07 3.58
N ARG A 84 -3.64 10.32 2.76
CA ARG A 84 -3.74 10.43 1.30
C ARG A 84 -5.09 9.97 0.77
N ASP A 85 -5.60 8.88 1.31
CA ASP A 85 -6.87 8.27 0.93
C ASP A 85 -8.07 9.20 1.21
N SER A 86 -8.01 9.99 2.29
CA SER A 86 -9.08 10.93 2.66
C SER A 86 -9.36 12.02 1.61
N ARG A 87 -8.41 12.25 0.70
CA ARG A 87 -8.50 13.23 -0.39
C ARG A 87 -9.00 12.60 -1.70
N ARG A 88 -9.33 11.30 -1.71
CA ARG A 88 -9.73 10.54 -2.89
C ARG A 88 -11.20 10.10 -2.78
N LYS A 89 -11.83 9.84 -3.94
CA LYS A 89 -13.19 9.26 -4.01
C LYS A 89 -13.20 7.75 -3.70
N THR A 90 -12.10 7.07 -4.01
CA THR A 90 -11.88 5.65 -3.73
C THR A 90 -11.24 5.47 -2.36
N GLN A 91 -11.49 4.33 -1.71
CA GLN A 91 -10.90 3.95 -0.43
C GLN A 91 -9.82 2.87 -0.64
N ASN A 92 -8.57 3.18 -0.33
CA ASN A 92 -7.44 2.26 -0.45
C ASN A 92 -6.64 2.09 0.84
N SER A 93 -7.12 2.67 1.94
CA SER A 93 -6.48 2.61 3.26
C SER A 93 -7.02 1.53 4.19
N GLY A 94 -8.18 0.93 3.89
CA GLY A 94 -8.75 -0.12 4.72
C GLY A 94 -8.01 -1.44 4.55
N ILE A 95 -7.67 -2.09 5.68
CA ILE A 95 -6.85 -3.30 5.68
C ILE A 95 -7.40 -4.38 6.61
N VAL A 96 -7.12 -5.64 6.25
CA VAL A 96 -7.36 -6.82 7.09
C VAL A 96 -6.16 -7.74 7.06
N VAL A 97 -5.80 -8.26 8.23
CA VAL A 97 -4.74 -9.27 8.42
C VAL A 97 -5.28 -10.40 9.27
N ASP A 98 -5.02 -11.65 8.87
CA ASP A 98 -5.28 -12.80 9.74
C ASP A 98 -4.06 -13.05 10.62
N GLY A 99 -4.28 -13.23 11.92
CA GLY A 99 -3.20 -13.50 12.87
C GLY A 99 -3.71 -14.06 14.19
N ASN A 100 -2.80 -14.34 15.10
CA ASN A 100 -3.14 -14.92 16.39
C ASN A 100 -3.41 -13.83 17.43
N HIS A 101 -4.49 -13.97 18.20
CA HIS A 101 -4.76 -13.19 19.40
C HIS A 101 -4.98 -14.16 20.57
N GLY A 102 -3.96 -14.34 21.40
CA GLY A 102 -3.92 -15.46 22.34
C GLY A 102 -3.87 -16.78 21.56
N ASP A 103 -4.78 -17.70 21.90
CA ASP A 103 -4.89 -19.02 21.25
C ASP A 103 -5.80 -19.01 20.01
N ASP A 104 -6.47 -17.90 19.72
CA ASP A 104 -7.44 -17.79 18.64
C ASP A 104 -6.84 -17.13 17.39
N MET A 105 -7.07 -17.74 16.22
CA MET A 105 -6.80 -17.09 14.94
C MET A 105 -7.96 -16.15 14.59
N ILE A 106 -7.68 -14.85 14.47
CA ILE A 106 -8.67 -13.82 14.16
C ILE A 106 -8.21 -12.93 13.02
N SER A 107 -9.18 -12.32 12.33
CA SER A 107 -8.92 -11.22 11.40
C SER A 107 -8.89 -9.90 12.17
N PHE A 108 -7.76 -9.21 12.12
CA PHE A 108 -7.57 -7.84 12.57
C PHE A 108 -7.99 -6.89 11.45
N TYR A 109 -8.83 -5.92 11.78
CA TYR A 109 -9.33 -4.91 10.85
C TYR A 109 -8.81 -3.56 11.29
N GLY A 110 -8.38 -2.74 10.34
CA GLY A 110 -7.81 -1.44 10.65
C GLY A 110 -7.67 -0.56 9.44
N VAL A 111 -6.99 0.57 9.65
CA VAL A 111 -6.71 1.56 8.61
C VAL A 111 -5.21 1.78 8.53
N LEU A 112 -4.67 1.80 7.33
CA LEU A 112 -3.27 2.09 7.04
C LEU A 112 -2.93 3.54 7.42
N ASP A 113 -2.07 3.71 8.43
CA ASP A 113 -1.63 5.02 8.93
C ASP A 113 -0.40 5.52 8.18
N ASP A 114 0.61 4.66 8.03
CA ASP A 114 1.91 5.03 7.47
C ASP A 114 2.53 3.82 6.73
N ILE A 115 3.35 4.08 5.71
CA ILE A 115 4.07 3.06 4.95
C ILE A 115 5.56 3.33 5.14
N ILE A 116 6.28 2.37 5.72
CA ILE A 116 7.68 2.54 6.11
C ILE A 116 8.53 1.53 5.36
N GLN A 117 9.54 2.01 4.62
CA GLN A 117 10.59 1.15 4.09
C GLN A 117 11.79 1.17 5.01
N ILE A 118 12.25 -0.02 5.35
CA ILE A 118 13.48 -0.25 6.10
C ILE A 118 14.50 -0.85 5.13
N ASP A 119 15.57 -0.10 4.87
CA ASP A 119 16.67 -0.53 4.01
C ASP A 119 17.70 -1.34 4.81
N TYR A 120 18.23 -2.38 4.17
CA TYR A 120 19.37 -3.15 4.61
C TYR A 120 20.51 -2.98 3.58
N VAL A 121 21.70 -3.48 3.92
CA VAL A 121 22.80 -3.52 2.95
C VAL A 121 22.49 -4.48 1.80
N LYS A 122 23.25 -4.40 0.69
CA LYS A 122 23.03 -5.23 -0.51
C LYS A 122 21.68 -4.98 -1.20
N ASP A 123 21.22 -3.73 -1.17
CA ASP A 123 20.00 -3.27 -1.84
C ASP A 123 18.71 -4.03 -1.46
N ARG A 124 18.71 -4.62 -0.25
CA ARG A 124 17.54 -5.30 0.31
C ARG A 124 16.72 -4.34 1.15
N HIS A 125 15.41 -4.49 1.11
CA HIS A 125 14.51 -3.69 1.91
C HIS A 125 13.27 -4.48 2.32
N VAL A 126 12.59 -4.01 3.36
CA VAL A 126 11.28 -4.51 3.78
C VAL A 126 10.31 -3.35 3.92
N ILE A 127 9.06 -3.58 3.53
CA ILE A 127 7.99 -2.60 3.64
C ILE A 127 7.10 -3.00 4.81
N LEU A 128 6.94 -2.08 5.75
CA LEU A 128 6.06 -2.21 6.90
C LEU A 128 4.89 -1.26 6.75
N PHE A 129 3.70 -1.76 7.07
CA PHE A 129 2.52 -0.94 7.26
C PHE A 129 2.34 -0.67 8.75
N LYS A 130 2.21 0.61 9.09
CA LYS A 130 1.74 1.03 10.41
C LYS A 130 0.23 1.19 10.34
N CYS A 131 -0.48 0.59 11.29
CA CYS A 131 -1.91 0.39 11.17
C CYS A 131 -2.65 0.85 12.44
N ASP A 132 -3.73 1.60 12.24
CA ASP A 132 -4.73 1.87 13.27
C ASP A 132 -5.69 0.67 13.35
N TRP A 133 -5.41 -0.29 14.24
CA TRP A 133 -6.24 -1.48 14.43
C TRP A 133 -7.47 -1.18 15.29
N PHE A 134 -8.65 -1.67 14.88
CA PHE A 134 -9.86 -1.59 15.69
C PHE A 134 -9.84 -2.60 16.84
N ASP A 135 -10.31 -2.19 18.03
CA ASP A 135 -10.47 -3.09 19.19
C ASP A 135 -11.66 -4.03 18.97
N LEU A 136 -11.36 -5.31 18.76
CA LEU A 136 -12.35 -6.37 18.52
C LEU A 136 -12.49 -7.36 19.68
N GLY A 137 -11.97 -7.02 20.87
CA GLY A 137 -11.85 -7.93 22.01
C GLY A 137 -13.16 -8.27 22.70
N ARG A 138 -14.22 -7.51 22.40
CA ARG A 138 -15.53 -7.68 23.03
C ARG A 138 -16.51 -8.25 22.01
N LYS A 139 -17.37 -9.19 22.41
CA LYS A 139 -18.41 -9.76 21.52
C LYS A 139 -19.30 -8.72 20.81
N LEU A 140 -19.42 -7.51 21.37
CA LEU A 140 -20.21 -6.39 20.83
C LEU A 140 -19.42 -5.45 19.89
N THR A 141 -18.17 -5.76 19.55
CA THR A 141 -17.33 -4.94 18.66
C THR A 141 -17.19 -5.52 17.25
N ARG A 142 -17.57 -6.79 17.06
CA ARG A 142 -17.67 -7.45 15.75
C ARG A 142 -18.96 -8.27 15.68
N ILE A 143 -19.79 -8.02 14.67
CA ILE A 143 -21.01 -8.77 14.41
C ILE A 143 -20.89 -9.41 13.03
N LYS A 144 -21.18 -10.72 12.95
CA LYS A 144 -21.29 -11.43 11.67
C LYS A 144 -22.72 -11.97 11.53
N LYS A 145 -23.47 -11.46 10.56
CA LYS A 145 -24.85 -11.90 10.28
C LYS A 145 -25.03 -12.07 8.77
N GLU A 146 -25.52 -13.24 8.36
CA GLU A 146 -25.82 -13.53 6.94
C GLU A 146 -24.61 -13.31 6.00
N GLY A 147 -23.40 -13.59 6.50
CA GLY A 147 -22.15 -13.38 5.75
C GLY A 147 -21.60 -11.95 5.77
N ILE A 148 -22.39 -10.98 6.25
CA ILE A 148 -21.97 -9.59 6.40
C ILE A 148 -21.24 -9.42 7.73
N ILE A 149 -20.07 -8.77 7.69
CA ILE A 149 -19.27 -8.44 8.86
C ILE A 149 -19.40 -6.95 9.13
N SER A 150 -19.78 -6.59 10.35
CA SER A 150 -19.74 -5.20 10.85
C SER A 150 -18.79 -5.12 12.02
N VAL A 151 -17.89 -4.13 11.99
CA VAL A 151 -16.91 -3.85 13.03
C VAL A 151 -17.17 -2.48 13.65
N ARG A 152 -16.86 -2.34 14.93
CA ARG A 152 -16.90 -1.06 15.63
C ARG A 152 -15.54 -0.37 15.52
N VAL A 153 -15.53 0.95 15.32
CA VAL A 153 -14.32 1.72 14.98
C VAL A 153 -13.89 2.75 16.03
N ASP A 154 -14.52 2.74 17.22
CA ASP A 154 -14.26 3.69 18.30
C ASP A 154 -13.06 3.33 19.19
N GLY A 155 -12.79 2.03 19.36
CA GLY A 155 -11.65 1.52 20.11
C GLY A 155 -10.47 1.15 19.22
N LYS A 156 -9.25 1.32 19.74
CA LYS A 156 -8.01 0.93 19.07
C LYS A 156 -7.25 -0.15 19.83
N TRP A 157 -6.51 -0.98 19.08
CA TRP A 157 -5.62 -2.01 19.60
C TRP A 157 -4.19 -1.83 19.11
N TYR A 158 -3.24 -2.39 19.87
CA TYR A 158 -1.81 -2.46 19.53
C TYR A 158 -1.20 -1.12 19.09
N GLU A 159 -1.55 -0.02 19.75
CA GLU A 159 -1.00 1.30 19.40
C GLU A 159 0.54 1.33 19.49
N GLU A 160 1.11 0.58 20.45
CA GLU A 160 2.55 0.42 20.64
C GLU A 160 3.20 -0.64 19.72
N ASP A 161 2.41 -1.49 19.06
CA ASP A 161 2.87 -2.59 18.20
C ASP A 161 1.98 -2.71 16.95
N SER A 162 1.92 -1.62 16.18
CA SER A 162 0.97 -1.42 15.09
C SER A 162 1.51 -1.85 13.71
N TYR A 163 2.66 -2.54 13.67
CA TYR A 163 3.38 -2.82 12.42
C TYR A 163 3.13 -4.23 11.90
N ILE A 164 2.92 -4.34 10.59
CA ILE A 164 2.83 -5.62 9.86
C ILE A 164 3.73 -5.55 8.62
N LEU A 165 4.08 -6.71 8.07
CA LEU A 165 4.65 -6.75 6.72
C LEU A 165 3.56 -6.37 5.72
N ALA A 166 3.91 -5.56 4.72
CA ALA A 166 2.97 -5.14 3.70
C ALA A 166 2.30 -6.33 2.97
N ASP A 167 3.06 -7.40 2.71
CA ASP A 167 2.59 -8.62 2.06
C ASP A 167 1.54 -9.41 2.86
N GLN A 168 1.41 -9.15 4.17
CA GLN A 168 0.39 -9.79 5.00
C GLN A 168 -0.97 -9.11 4.88
N ALA A 169 -1.01 -7.87 4.37
CA ALA A 169 -2.21 -7.06 4.31
C ALA A 169 -3.08 -7.43 3.11
N ARG A 170 -4.39 -7.50 3.34
CA ARG A 170 -5.40 -7.50 2.28
C ARG A 170 -6.25 -6.24 2.39
N GLN A 171 -6.67 -5.70 1.25
CA GLN A 171 -7.50 -4.51 1.24
C GLN A 171 -8.96 -4.83 1.60
N VAL A 172 -9.60 -3.91 2.34
CA VAL A 172 -11.04 -3.92 2.61
C VAL A 172 -11.61 -2.51 2.48
N PHE A 173 -12.89 -2.39 2.13
CA PHE A 173 -13.65 -1.15 2.20
C PHE A 173 -14.50 -1.11 3.47
N TYR A 174 -14.66 0.09 4.02
CA TYR A 174 -15.53 0.35 5.15
C TYR A 174 -16.67 1.27 4.74
N ILE A 175 -17.92 0.81 4.92
CA ILE A 175 -19.11 1.64 4.72
C ILE A 175 -19.89 1.75 6.03
N ASN A 176 -20.59 2.87 6.27
CA ASN A 176 -21.41 3.03 7.47
C ASN A 176 -22.46 1.92 7.59
N ASP A 177 -22.58 1.30 8.77
CA ASP A 177 -23.67 0.34 9.01
C ASP A 177 -24.97 1.11 9.31
N PRO A 178 -25.99 1.04 8.43
CA PRO A 178 -27.22 1.80 8.59
C PRO A 178 -28.08 1.30 9.77
N LYS A 179 -27.87 0.07 10.24
CA LYS A 179 -28.65 -0.53 11.33
C LYS A 179 -28.00 -0.31 12.69
N LEU A 180 -26.67 -0.36 12.75
CA LEU A 180 -25.92 -0.28 14.01
C LEU A 180 -25.44 1.13 14.38
N GLY A 181 -25.44 2.06 13.41
CA GLY A 181 -25.18 3.48 13.64
C GLY A 181 -23.74 3.92 13.32
N HIS A 182 -23.42 5.17 13.62
CA HIS A 182 -22.24 5.87 13.11
C HIS A 182 -20.87 5.32 13.56
N ASN A 183 -20.79 4.55 14.64
CA ASN A 183 -19.54 3.92 15.11
C ASN A 183 -19.32 2.52 14.52
N TRP A 184 -20.18 2.10 13.60
CA TRP A 184 -20.09 0.80 12.96
C TRP A 184 -19.79 0.93 11.47
N ARG A 185 -18.93 0.04 11.00
CA ARG A 185 -18.60 -0.10 9.58
C ARG A 185 -18.88 -1.53 9.13
N VAL A 186 -19.62 -1.68 8.05
CA VAL A 186 -19.66 -2.93 7.30
C VAL A 186 -18.34 -3.08 6.57
N VAL A 187 -17.74 -4.26 6.68
CA VAL A 187 -16.49 -4.60 6.00
C VAL A 187 -16.80 -5.28 4.68
N ILE A 188 -16.26 -4.75 3.60
CA ILE A 188 -16.38 -5.32 2.26
C ILE A 188 -14.97 -5.74 1.81
N PRO A 189 -14.68 -7.05 1.74
CA PRO A 189 -13.42 -7.53 1.20
C PRO A 189 -13.24 -7.12 -0.25
N VAL A 190 -12.03 -6.68 -0.61
CA VAL A 190 -11.72 -6.36 -2.01
C VAL A 190 -11.24 -7.62 -2.73
N SER A 191 -11.92 -7.97 -3.81
CA SER A 191 -11.44 -8.94 -4.79
C SER A 191 -10.90 -8.19 -5.99
N HIS A 192 -9.58 -8.04 -6.06
CA HIS A 192 -8.93 -7.43 -7.21
C HIS A 192 -9.04 -8.39 -8.40
N ARG A 193 -9.75 -7.97 -9.45
CA ARG A 193 -9.81 -8.70 -10.72
C ARG A 193 -8.54 -8.34 -11.50
N HIS A 194 -7.91 -9.31 -12.17
CA HIS A 194 -6.70 -9.15 -12.99
C HIS A 194 -5.36 -9.01 -12.24
N VAL A 195 -5.28 -9.36 -10.95
CA VAL A 195 -3.98 -9.71 -10.36
C VAL A 195 -3.63 -11.09 -10.90
N TYR A 196 -2.74 -11.15 -11.89
CA TYR A 196 -2.28 -12.40 -12.48
C TYR A 196 -1.40 -13.13 -11.46
N ASP A 197 -2.00 -14.05 -10.70
CA ASP A 197 -1.27 -15.06 -9.92
C ASP A 197 -0.90 -16.21 -10.88
N VAL A 198 0.05 -15.94 -11.78
CA VAL A 198 0.72 -17.02 -12.50
C VAL A 198 1.81 -17.50 -11.56
N SER A 199 1.60 -18.65 -10.91
CA SER A 199 2.69 -19.33 -10.20
C SER A 199 3.83 -19.52 -11.20
N GLU A 200 4.91 -18.77 -11.04
CA GLU A 200 6.15 -19.04 -11.75
C GLU A 200 6.51 -20.48 -11.43
N MET A 201 6.64 -21.31 -12.47
CA MET A 201 7.15 -22.66 -12.28
C MET A 201 8.55 -22.52 -11.74
N ILE A 202 8.69 -22.70 -10.42
CA ILE A 202 9.96 -22.76 -9.72
C ILE A 202 10.67 -23.98 -10.32
N ASN A 203 11.56 -23.74 -11.29
CA ASN A 203 12.55 -24.75 -11.60
C ASN A 203 13.34 -24.94 -10.29
N GLU A 204 13.45 -26.18 -9.81
CA GLU A 204 14.10 -26.55 -8.55
C GLU A 204 15.62 -26.20 -8.48
N GLU A 205 16.12 -25.39 -9.41
CA GLU A 205 17.50 -24.91 -9.52
C GLU A 205 17.64 -23.38 -9.39
N ILE A 206 16.56 -22.64 -9.08
CA ILE A 206 16.66 -21.21 -8.79
C ILE A 206 17.00 -21.05 -7.31
N ASP A 207 18.19 -20.53 -7.03
CA ASP A 207 18.64 -20.17 -5.69
C ASP A 207 17.61 -19.21 -5.07
N ASP A 208 17.23 -19.39 -3.81
CA ASP A 208 16.26 -18.54 -3.08
C ASP A 208 16.61 -17.02 -3.12
N ASP A 209 17.81 -16.65 -3.61
CA ASP A 209 18.22 -15.26 -3.86
C ASP A 209 17.60 -14.64 -5.13
N ASP A 210 17.23 -15.44 -6.14
CA ASP A 210 16.60 -14.98 -7.40
C ASP A 210 15.05 -14.90 -7.29
N LEU A 211 14.46 -15.41 -6.21
CA LEU A 211 13.03 -15.24 -5.90
C LEU A 211 12.72 -13.88 -5.24
N PHE A 212 13.71 -13.00 -5.11
CA PHE A 212 13.45 -11.55 -5.05
C PHE A 212 13.10 -11.03 -6.46
N VAL A 213 12.18 -11.72 -7.14
CA VAL A 213 11.42 -11.10 -8.21
C VAL A 213 10.64 -9.98 -7.52
N GLU A 214 10.83 -8.79 -8.05
CA GLU A 214 10.03 -7.60 -7.88
C GLU A 214 8.52 -7.96 -7.92
N ASN A 215 7.95 -8.46 -6.81
CA ASN A 215 6.52 -8.45 -6.58
C ASN A 215 6.15 -6.98 -6.37
N GLY A 216 6.07 -6.27 -7.51
CA GLY A 216 6.28 -4.85 -7.66
C GLY A 216 5.64 -4.02 -6.57
N VAL A 217 6.47 -3.64 -5.58
CA VAL A 217 6.15 -2.52 -4.72
C VAL A 217 6.52 -1.26 -5.46
N TYR A 218 5.63 -0.84 -6.36
CA TYR A 218 5.73 0.47 -6.98
C TYR A 218 5.43 1.52 -5.91
N GLN A 219 6.45 2.31 -5.61
CA GLN A 219 6.36 3.42 -4.68
C GLN A 219 5.96 4.65 -5.47
N GLU A 220 4.86 5.26 -5.08
CA GLU A 220 4.49 6.54 -5.65
C GLU A 220 5.24 7.62 -4.86
N ASN A 221 6.39 8.06 -5.38
CA ASN A 221 7.03 9.27 -4.89
C ASN A 221 6.09 10.45 -5.15
N ASP A 222 5.87 11.32 -4.17
CA ASP A 222 5.14 12.60 -4.35
C ASP A 222 5.98 13.62 -5.15
N THR A 223 6.66 13.18 -6.20
CA THR A 223 7.37 14.02 -7.15
C THR A 223 6.53 14.10 -8.41
N ASN A 224 5.94 15.27 -8.65
CA ASN A 224 5.81 15.83 -10.00
C ASN A 224 7.22 16.04 -10.57
N ASP A 225 8.03 14.99 -10.66
CA ASP A 225 9.18 15.01 -11.54
C ASP A 225 8.55 15.05 -12.91
N ALA A 226 8.46 16.27 -13.45
CA ALA A 226 8.42 16.46 -14.88
C ALA A 226 9.45 15.47 -15.43
N LEU A 227 8.97 14.44 -16.12
CA LEU A 227 9.83 13.63 -16.96
C LEU A 227 10.63 14.67 -17.75
N ASP A 228 11.95 14.67 -17.57
CA ASP A 228 12.81 15.54 -18.36
C ASP A 228 12.67 14.98 -19.78
N VAL A 229 11.68 15.52 -20.50
CA VAL A 229 11.36 15.07 -21.84
C VAL A 229 12.58 15.49 -22.62
N ASN A 230 13.40 14.51 -22.98
CA ASN A 230 14.55 14.75 -23.83
C ASN A 230 14.02 15.41 -25.11
N LEU A 231 14.26 16.71 -25.24
CA LEU A 231 13.72 17.52 -26.34
C LEU A 231 14.16 16.98 -27.70
N ASP A 232 15.27 16.23 -27.72
CA ASP A 232 15.81 15.55 -28.90
C ASP A 232 14.90 14.42 -29.40
N GLU A 233 14.07 13.81 -28.54
CA GLU A 233 13.15 12.72 -28.92
C GLU A 233 11.85 13.22 -29.55
N ILE A 234 11.44 14.45 -29.25
CA ILE A 234 10.25 15.11 -29.83
C ILE A 234 10.46 15.41 -31.32
N GLU A 235 11.70 15.68 -31.76
CA GLU A 235 11.99 15.91 -33.19
C GLU A 235 11.73 14.67 -34.05
N SER A 236 11.79 13.45 -33.48
CA SER A 236 11.53 12.21 -34.22
C SER A 236 10.05 11.89 -34.42
N LEU A 237 9.15 12.55 -33.68
CA LEU A 237 7.69 12.33 -33.73
C LEU A 237 6.99 13.23 -34.75
N ARG A 238 7.72 13.98 -35.58
CA ARG A 238 7.15 14.81 -36.64
C ARG A 238 6.52 13.94 -37.73
N ARG A 239 5.19 13.99 -37.81
CA ARG A 239 4.40 13.49 -38.93
C ARG A 239 4.56 14.45 -40.12
N ASN A 240 5.49 14.13 -41.02
CA ASN A 240 5.73 14.92 -42.24
C ASN A 240 4.67 14.68 -43.33
N ASP A 241 3.71 13.79 -43.09
CA ASP A 241 2.62 13.40 -43.98
C ASP A 241 1.35 14.25 -43.81
N LEU A 242 1.34 15.19 -42.84
CA LEU A 242 0.20 16.07 -42.57
C LEU A 242 0.67 17.53 -42.57
N ASP A 243 -0.10 18.38 -43.24
CA ASP A 243 0.11 19.83 -43.20
C ASP A 243 -0.19 20.36 -41.79
N PRO A 244 0.61 21.33 -41.28
CA PRO A 244 0.35 21.93 -39.96
C PRO A 244 -1.01 22.63 -39.94
N GLU A 245 -1.78 22.40 -38.88
CA GLU A 245 -3.01 23.14 -38.63
C GLU A 245 -2.71 24.34 -37.72
N ASP A 246 -2.89 25.55 -38.23
CA ASP A 246 -2.68 26.79 -37.48
C ASP A 246 -3.83 26.99 -36.49
N ILE A 247 -3.58 26.69 -35.21
CA ILE A 247 -4.55 26.95 -34.13
C ILE A 247 -4.41 28.39 -33.65
N ASP A 248 -5.51 29.14 -33.64
CA ASP A 248 -5.54 30.52 -33.17
C ASP A 248 -5.19 30.62 -31.67
N ALA A 249 -4.17 31.40 -31.35
CA ALA A 249 -3.68 31.61 -29.99
C ALA A 249 -4.73 32.26 -29.06
N THR A 250 -5.81 32.85 -29.60
CA THR A 250 -6.89 33.40 -28.77
C THR A 250 -7.73 32.32 -28.07
N LEU A 251 -7.68 31.05 -28.51
CA LEU A 251 -8.38 29.93 -27.86
C LEU A 251 -7.90 29.71 -26.41
N PHE A 252 -6.63 30.05 -26.12
CA PHE A 252 -6.04 29.95 -24.79
C PHE A 252 -6.33 31.15 -23.89
N GLN A 253 -6.77 32.29 -24.45
CA GLN A 253 -7.08 33.49 -23.65
C GLN A 253 -8.44 33.40 -22.93
N GLY A 254 -9.30 32.44 -23.30
CA GLY A 254 -10.56 32.15 -22.60
C GLY A 254 -10.40 31.46 -21.25
N VAL A 255 -9.28 30.75 -21.03
CA VAL A 255 -9.04 29.97 -19.80
C VAL A 255 -8.46 30.82 -18.67
N HIS A 256 -7.82 31.96 -18.99
CA HIS A 256 -7.10 32.79 -18.01
C HIS A 256 -7.92 33.95 -17.38
N ARG A 257 -9.24 34.05 -17.60
CA ARG A 257 -10.07 35.15 -17.05
C ARG A 257 -10.98 34.80 -15.87
N MET A 258 -10.86 33.62 -15.27
CA MET A 258 -11.39 33.36 -13.92
C MET A 258 -10.31 32.68 -13.08
N GLY A 259 -9.45 33.49 -12.45
CA GLY A 259 -8.37 32.96 -11.62
C GLY A 259 -7.47 34.03 -11.02
N ASN A 260 -8.06 35.04 -10.36
CA ASN A 260 -7.27 35.91 -9.48
C ASN A 260 -7.20 35.28 -8.08
N VAL A 261 -6.02 34.70 -7.81
CA VAL A 261 -5.32 34.53 -6.53
C VAL A 261 -6.03 33.74 -5.42
N ALA A 262 -5.78 32.42 -5.42
CA ALA A 262 -5.50 31.63 -4.23
C ALA A 262 -4.40 30.61 -4.58
N ASN A 263 -3.63 30.18 -3.58
CA ASN A 263 -2.36 29.44 -3.69
C ASN A 263 -2.35 28.28 -4.69
N ILE A 264 -1.19 28.09 -5.35
CA ILE A 264 -0.88 26.98 -6.27
C ILE A 264 -0.60 25.71 -5.45
N ASP A 265 -1.57 25.26 -4.67
CA ASP A 265 -1.54 23.95 -3.99
C ASP A 265 -2.78 23.10 -4.35
N ASP A 266 -3.74 23.63 -5.13
CA ASP A 266 -5.01 22.96 -5.44
C ASP A 266 -5.28 22.95 -6.96
N VAL A 267 -4.49 22.23 -7.73
CA VAL A 267 -4.95 21.74 -9.05
C VAL A 267 -5.17 20.25 -8.93
N GLU A 268 -6.44 19.90 -8.72
CA GLU A 268 -6.95 18.55 -8.56
C GLU A 268 -6.59 17.67 -9.78
N ASP A 269 -5.99 16.52 -9.51
CA ASP A 269 -5.84 15.40 -10.45
C ASP A 269 -7.21 15.07 -11.06
N LEU A 270 -7.33 15.24 -12.38
CA LEU A 270 -8.44 14.67 -13.12
C LEU A 270 -8.31 13.14 -13.07
N ASP A 271 -9.32 12.52 -12.48
CA ASP A 271 -9.57 11.09 -12.50
C ASP A 271 -9.58 10.58 -13.96
N GLU A 272 -8.56 9.82 -14.35
CA GLU A 272 -8.41 9.25 -15.70
C GLU A 272 -9.53 8.25 -16.08
N THR A 273 -10.52 8.02 -15.20
CA THR A 273 -11.71 7.21 -15.51
C THR A 273 -12.88 8.01 -16.12
N MET A 274 -12.73 9.31 -16.35
CA MET A 274 -13.80 10.20 -16.85
C MET A 274 -14.02 10.19 -18.38
N VAL A 275 -13.26 9.44 -19.18
CA VAL A 275 -13.29 9.59 -20.66
C VAL A 275 -14.29 8.67 -21.38
N ASP A 276 -14.98 7.77 -20.68
CA ASP A 276 -15.83 6.75 -21.34
C ASP A 276 -17.34 6.95 -21.16
N TYR A 277 -17.88 8.17 -21.23
CA TYR A 277 -19.30 8.36 -21.56
C TYR A 277 -19.48 9.70 -22.30
N TYR A 278 -20.39 9.72 -23.29
CA TYR A 278 -20.69 10.77 -24.29
C TYR A 278 -19.83 10.68 -25.57
N SER A 279 -20.36 10.51 -26.79
CA SER A 279 -21.72 10.36 -27.27
C SER A 279 -21.64 9.93 -28.74
N SER A 280 -22.51 9.03 -29.20
CA SER A 280 -22.93 9.01 -30.61
C SER A 280 -24.45 9.18 -30.63
N GLY A 281 -24.88 10.42 -30.38
CA GLY A 281 -26.26 10.85 -30.57
C GLY A 281 -26.25 11.97 -31.61
N GLU A 282 -26.48 11.60 -32.87
CA GLU A 282 -26.69 12.55 -33.96
C GLU A 282 -27.89 13.45 -33.68
N GLY A 283 -27.75 14.71 -34.08
CA GLY A 283 -28.67 15.79 -33.75
C GLY A 283 -29.98 15.81 -34.53
N SER A 284 -30.86 16.70 -34.08
CA SER A 284 -31.51 17.67 -34.96
C SER A 284 -32.13 18.77 -34.11
N HIS A 285 -31.84 20.00 -34.52
CA HIS A 285 -32.51 21.23 -34.12
C HIS A 285 -34.03 21.11 -34.28
N GLU A 286 -34.78 21.70 -33.35
CA GLU A 286 -35.72 22.77 -33.71
C GLU A 286 -36.16 23.57 -32.47
N SER A 287 -35.98 24.88 -32.60
CA SER A 287 -36.43 25.93 -31.70
C SER A 287 -37.95 26.01 -31.66
N HIS A 288 -38.57 26.22 -30.49
CA HIS A 288 -39.77 27.03 -30.34
C HIS A 288 -39.86 27.63 -28.93
N ASN A 289 -39.90 28.96 -28.87
CA ASN A 289 -40.26 29.75 -27.70
C ASN A 289 -41.76 29.62 -27.42
N SER A 290 -42.13 29.56 -26.14
CA SER A 290 -43.17 30.43 -25.57
C SER A 290 -43.25 30.26 -24.06
N ASP A 291 -43.15 31.40 -23.36
CA ASP A 291 -43.57 31.64 -21.99
C ASP A 291 -44.95 31.05 -21.69
N TYR A 292 -45.20 30.61 -20.45
CA TYR A 292 -46.38 30.97 -19.63
C TYR A 292 -46.22 30.50 -18.19
N ASP A 293 -46.89 31.27 -17.33
CA ASP A 293 -46.71 31.47 -15.90
C ASP A 293 -47.06 30.32 -14.95
N ILE A 294 -46.52 30.49 -13.75
CA ILE A 294 -46.92 29.94 -12.46
C ILE A 294 -48.43 30.11 -12.25
N ASP A 295 -49.11 29.06 -11.78
CA ASP A 295 -50.11 29.23 -10.74
C ASP A 295 -50.22 28.01 -9.83
N SER A 296 -50.25 28.32 -8.53
CA SER A 296 -50.70 27.47 -7.45
C SER A 296 -52.21 27.19 -7.60
N ASP A 297 -52.67 25.98 -7.28
CA ASP A 297 -53.52 25.84 -6.09
C ASP A 297 -53.74 24.38 -5.69
N ALA A 298 -54.11 24.28 -4.41
CA ALA A 298 -54.39 23.09 -3.62
C ALA A 298 -55.51 22.18 -4.16
N SER A 299 -55.35 20.89 -3.91
CA SER A 299 -56.30 20.05 -3.14
C SER A 299 -55.64 18.74 -2.71
#